data_AF-D1AJW4-F1
#
_entry.id   AF-D1AJW4-F1
#
_cell.length_a   1.000
_cell.length_b   1.000
_cell.length_c   1.000
_cell.angle_alpha   90.00
_cell.angle_beta   90.00
_cell.angle_gamma   90.00
#
_symmetry.space_group_name_H-M   'P 1'
#
loop_
_entity.id
_entity.type
_entity.pdbx_description
1 polymer ?
#
loop_
_entity_poly.entity_id
_entity_poly.type
_entity_poly.pdbx_seq_one_letter_code
_entity_poly.pdbx_strand_id
1 'polypeptide(L)'
;MARPATKDELLALSNKNYLKLTELVNSLSEEEQKMKFPFEDRDKNIRDVLGHLHEWHLMMIKWYTAGMKGEKPVIPAEGFTWKTLPDLNAVIWEKYQNVNLEDVKKKLNDSHNEIEALIKSHTNDELFTKKLYPWTKTTSLGSYFISSTSSHYDWAYKKIQKFTKSLK
;
A
#
# COMPACT_ATOMS: atom_id res chain seq x y z
N MET A 1 7.68 5.89 -13.28
CA MET A 1 8.92 6.11 -12.52
C MET A 1 9.71 4.82 -12.52
N ALA A 2 11.05 4.90 -12.53
CA ALA A 2 11.90 3.72 -12.40
C ALA A 2 11.62 3.01 -11.06
N ARG A 3 11.70 1.67 -11.05
CA ARG A 3 11.56 0.90 -9.81
C ARG A 3 12.86 1.02 -9.01
N PRO A 4 12.79 1.19 -7.68
CA PRO A 4 13.97 1.19 -6.82
C PRO A 4 14.80 -0.08 -7.00
N ALA A 5 16.12 0.08 -7.07
CA ALA A 5 17.09 -1.01 -7.14
C ALA A 5 17.96 -1.11 -5.89
N THR A 6 17.87 -0.14 -4.98
CA THR A 6 18.62 -0.11 -3.72
C THR A 6 17.72 0.21 -2.52
N LYS A 7 18.21 -0.08 -1.30
CA LYS A 7 17.53 0.26 -0.04
C LYS A 7 17.22 1.75 0.04
N ASP A 8 18.20 2.59 -0.29
CA ASP A 8 18.07 4.04 -0.19
C ASP A 8 17.07 4.57 -1.21
N GLU A 9 17.08 4.06 -2.44
CA GLU A 9 16.07 4.39 -3.45
C GLU A 9 14.66 3.96 -3.02
N LEU A 10 14.53 2.80 -2.39
CA LEU A 10 13.24 2.30 -1.91
C LEU A 10 12.68 3.19 -0.81
N LEU A 11 13.49 3.50 0.21
CA LEU A 11 13.09 4.40 1.29
C LEU A 11 12.76 5.80 0.76
N ALA A 12 13.63 6.36 -0.08
CA ALA A 12 13.42 7.70 -0.65
C ALA A 12 12.15 7.76 -1.49
N LEU A 13 11.91 6.79 -2.37
CA LEU A 13 10.74 6.80 -3.24
C LEU A 13 9.45 6.47 -2.48
N SER A 14 9.51 5.56 -1.50
CA SER A 14 8.39 5.25 -0.59
C SER A 14 7.93 6.52 0.12
N ASN A 15 8.85 7.22 0.80
CA ASN A 15 8.54 8.42 1.57
C ASN A 15 8.09 9.58 0.68
N LYS A 16 8.77 9.79 -0.44
CA LYS A 16 8.38 10.82 -1.41
C LYS A 16 6.95 10.61 -1.90
N ASN A 17 6.58 9.39 -2.28
CA ASN A 17 5.24 9.11 -2.81
C ASN A 17 4.18 9.13 -1.72
N TYR A 18 4.51 8.68 -0.50
CA TYR A 18 3.64 8.78 0.66
C TYR A 18 3.33 10.23 1.01
N LEU A 19 4.37 11.07 1.17
CA LEU A 19 4.22 12.50 1.44
C LEU A 19 3.39 13.19 0.37
N LYS A 20 3.74 12.98 -0.91
CA LYS A 20 3.00 13.53 -2.05
C LYS A 20 1.52 13.13 -2.05
N LEU A 21 1.20 11.89 -1.68
CA LEU A 21 -0.18 11.43 -1.52
C LEU A 21 -0.89 12.16 -0.37
N THR A 22 -0.27 12.21 0.81
CA THR A 22 -0.86 12.85 1.99
C THR A 22 -1.05 14.35 1.80
N GLU A 23 -0.09 15.05 1.17
CA GLU A 23 -0.19 16.47 0.82
C GLU A 23 -1.34 16.74 -0.13
N LEU A 24 -1.54 15.89 -1.15
CA LEU A 24 -2.68 16.01 -2.07
C LEU A 24 -4.01 15.88 -1.31
N VAL A 25 -4.14 14.87 -0.45
CA VAL A 25 -5.36 14.68 0.35
C VAL A 25 -5.60 15.87 1.28
N ASN A 26 -4.56 16.34 1.97
CA ASN A 26 -4.64 17.45 2.92
C ASN A 26 -4.87 18.82 2.25
N SER A 27 -4.61 18.94 0.93
CA SER A 27 -4.90 20.16 0.18
C SER A 27 -6.39 20.37 -0.13
N LEU A 28 -7.20 19.32 0.02
CA LEU A 28 -8.65 19.36 -0.18
C LEU A 28 -9.37 19.81 1.09
N SER A 29 -10.50 20.50 0.95
CA SER A 29 -11.40 20.80 2.06
C SER A 29 -11.99 19.53 2.68
N GLU A 30 -12.47 19.62 3.92
CA GLU A 30 -13.07 18.46 4.60
C GLU A 30 -14.25 17.85 3.83
N GLU A 31 -15.03 18.68 3.15
CA GLU A 31 -16.17 18.25 2.34
C GLU A 31 -15.68 17.50 1.09
N GLU A 32 -14.73 18.07 0.35
CA GLU A 32 -14.13 17.44 -0.83
C GLU A 32 -13.48 16.09 -0.50
N GLN A 33 -12.87 15.96 0.67
CA GLN A 33 -12.26 14.70 1.10
C GLN A 33 -13.28 13.57 1.34
N LYS A 34 -14.53 13.93 1.68
CA LYS A 34 -15.63 12.99 1.95
C LYS A 34 -16.50 12.71 0.71
N MET A 35 -16.36 13.52 -0.34
CA MET A 35 -17.13 13.37 -1.57
C MET A 35 -16.87 12.02 -2.26
N LYS A 36 -17.90 11.55 -2.97
CA LYS A 36 -17.78 10.41 -3.86
C LYS A 36 -17.03 10.78 -5.12
N PHE A 37 -16.23 9.86 -5.64
CA PHE A 37 -15.61 10.02 -6.95
C PHE A 37 -16.68 10.06 -8.05
N PRO A 38 -16.56 10.96 -9.05
CA PRO A 38 -17.52 11.08 -10.15
C PRO A 38 -17.27 10.07 -11.28
N PHE A 39 -16.60 8.96 -10.98
CA PHE A 39 -16.25 7.92 -11.94
C PHE A 39 -16.45 6.54 -11.33
N GLU A 40 -16.78 5.57 -12.19
CA GLU A 40 -16.93 4.18 -11.76
C GLU A 40 -15.57 3.59 -11.34
N ASP A 41 -15.54 3.06 -10.13
CA ASP A 41 -14.41 2.37 -9.52
C ASP A 41 -14.91 1.52 -8.34
N ARG A 42 -14.10 0.57 -7.87
CA ARG A 42 -14.35 -0.14 -6.61
C ARG A 42 -14.32 0.84 -5.44
N ASP A 43 -13.27 1.66 -5.36
CA ASP A 43 -13.12 2.66 -4.30
C ASP A 43 -14.00 3.86 -4.61
N LYS A 44 -14.89 4.23 -3.69
CA LYS A 44 -15.92 5.25 -3.94
C LYS A 44 -15.51 6.64 -3.48
N ASN A 45 -14.51 6.76 -2.60
CA ASN A 45 -14.00 8.02 -2.05
C ASN A 45 -12.56 7.85 -1.54
N ILE A 46 -11.98 8.92 -0.98
CA ILE A 46 -10.60 8.91 -0.47
C ILE A 46 -10.40 7.87 0.64
N ARG A 47 -11.36 7.72 1.57
CA ARG A 47 -11.29 6.73 2.66
C ARG A 47 -11.07 5.32 2.09
N ASP A 48 -11.82 4.95 1.06
CA ASP A 48 -11.70 3.62 0.45
C ASP A 48 -10.29 3.38 -0.12
N VAL A 49 -9.71 4.38 -0.78
CA VAL A 49 -8.35 4.31 -1.34
C VAL A 49 -7.31 4.16 -0.23
N LEU A 50 -7.40 4.97 0.84
CA LEU A 50 -6.45 4.94 1.95
C LEU A 50 -6.59 3.65 2.78
N GLY A 51 -7.82 3.15 2.96
CA GLY A 51 -8.10 1.89 3.65
C GLY A 51 -7.53 0.70 2.89
N HIS A 52 -7.62 0.73 1.57
CA HIS A 52 -6.98 -0.25 0.71
C HIS A 52 -5.45 -0.26 0.89
N LEU A 53 -4.78 0.89 0.87
CA LEU A 53 -3.34 0.97 1.12
C LEU A 53 -2.98 0.39 2.49
N HIS A 54 -3.72 0.77 3.53
CA HIS A 54 -3.50 0.29 4.90
C HIS A 54 -3.62 -1.24 4.99
N GLU A 55 -4.66 -1.84 4.39
CA GLU A 55 -4.81 -3.30 4.42
C GLU A 55 -3.66 -4.01 3.71
N TRP A 56 -3.20 -3.49 2.58
CA TRP A 56 -2.05 -4.05 1.88
C TRP A 56 -0.75 -3.93 2.67
N HIS A 57 -0.56 -2.89 3.50
CA HIS A 57 0.52 -2.86 4.47
C HIS A 57 0.37 -3.97 5.51
N LEU A 58 -0.81 -4.15 6.11
CA LEU A 58 -1.05 -5.19 7.12
C LEU A 58 -0.81 -6.59 6.56
N MET A 59 -1.25 -6.85 5.32
CA MET A 59 -0.99 -8.11 4.63
C MET A 59 0.50 -8.31 4.41
N MET A 60 1.22 -7.28 3.95
CA MET A 60 2.66 -7.34 3.78
C MET A 60 3.40 -7.62 5.09
N ILE A 61 3.04 -6.95 6.18
CA ILE A 61 3.59 -7.18 7.52
C ILE A 61 3.34 -8.63 7.95
N LYS A 62 2.11 -9.15 7.78
CA LYS A 62 1.79 -10.56 8.10
C LYS A 62 2.63 -11.54 7.29
N TRP A 63 2.77 -11.33 5.99
CA TRP A 63 3.59 -12.21 5.14
C TRP A 63 5.06 -12.17 5.57
N TYR A 64 5.57 -10.96 5.84
CA TYR A 64 6.92 -10.76 6.34
C TYR A 64 7.13 -11.50 7.67
N THR A 65 6.28 -11.28 8.67
CA THR A 65 6.43 -11.88 9.99
C THR A 65 6.42 -13.41 9.93
N ALA A 66 5.50 -14.03 9.18
CA ALA A 66 5.46 -15.48 9.01
C ALA A 66 6.68 -15.98 8.20
N GLY A 67 6.96 -15.33 7.08
CA GLY A 67 8.05 -15.70 6.19
C GLY A 67 9.44 -15.64 6.85
N MET A 68 9.67 -14.63 7.69
CA MET A 68 10.93 -14.47 8.44
C MET A 68 11.08 -15.48 9.58
N LYS A 69 9.99 -16.12 10.03
CA LYS A 69 10.03 -17.28 10.94
C LYS A 69 10.28 -18.61 10.23
N GLY A 70 10.45 -18.60 8.90
CA GLY A 70 10.59 -19.81 8.10
C GLY A 70 9.26 -20.46 7.72
N GLU A 71 8.12 -19.82 8.03
CA GLU A 71 6.81 -20.30 7.64
C GLU A 71 6.49 -19.95 6.18
N LYS A 72 5.43 -20.56 5.63
CA LYS A 72 4.94 -20.27 4.28
C LYS A 72 3.68 -19.42 4.36
N PRO A 73 3.77 -18.07 4.28
CA PRO A 73 2.59 -17.22 4.29
C PRO A 73 1.68 -17.52 3.11
N VAL A 74 0.37 -17.44 3.34
CA VAL A 74 -0.64 -17.55 2.29
C VAL A 74 -0.75 -16.19 1.59
N ILE A 75 -0.30 -16.13 0.34
CA ILE A 75 -0.22 -14.90 -0.46
C ILE A 75 -1.13 -15.04 -1.70
N PRO A 76 -2.08 -14.12 -1.94
CA PRO A 76 -2.30 -12.89 -1.17
C PRO A 76 -3.07 -13.09 0.16
N ALA A 77 -4.06 -13.97 0.21
CA ALA A 77 -4.82 -14.26 1.43
C ALA A 77 -5.47 -15.65 1.35
N GLU A 78 -5.92 -16.19 2.48
CA GLU A 78 -6.69 -17.45 2.50
C GLU A 78 -7.91 -17.38 1.58
N GLY A 79 -8.12 -18.42 0.77
CA GLY A 79 -9.22 -18.49 -0.19
C GLY A 79 -9.02 -17.63 -1.44
N PHE A 80 -7.96 -16.82 -1.54
CA PHE A 80 -7.71 -15.94 -2.67
C PHE A 80 -6.41 -16.27 -3.41
N THR A 81 -6.41 -15.96 -4.70
CA THR A 81 -5.24 -16.08 -5.58
C THR A 81 -5.03 -14.75 -6.29
N TRP A 82 -3.90 -14.60 -6.98
CA TRP A 82 -3.69 -13.43 -7.86
C TRP A 82 -4.74 -13.30 -8.97
N LYS A 83 -5.41 -14.40 -9.36
CA LYS A 83 -6.51 -14.38 -10.34
C LYS A 83 -7.81 -13.83 -9.73
N THR A 84 -8.06 -14.11 -8.45
CA THR A 84 -9.23 -13.64 -7.69
C THR A 84 -8.91 -12.39 -6.84
N LEU A 85 -7.86 -11.67 -7.23
CA LEU A 85 -7.46 -10.42 -6.59
C LEU A 85 -8.55 -9.34 -6.61
N PRO A 86 -9.37 -9.20 -7.67
CA PRO A 86 -10.50 -8.28 -7.65
C PRO A 86 -11.51 -8.59 -6.53
N ASP A 87 -11.79 -9.87 -6.27
CA ASP A 87 -12.71 -10.30 -5.22
C ASP A 87 -12.15 -10.01 -3.83
N LEU A 88 -10.85 -10.33 -3.61
CA LEU A 88 -10.15 -9.95 -2.38
C LEU A 88 -10.25 -8.44 -2.16
N ASN A 89 -10.02 -7.65 -3.20
CA ASN A 89 -10.07 -6.21 -3.11
C ASN A 89 -11.49 -5.68 -2.77
N ALA A 90 -12.56 -6.35 -3.23
CA ALA A 90 -13.92 -6.02 -2.84
C ALA A 90 -14.16 -6.31 -1.34
N VAL A 91 -13.67 -7.44 -0.82
CA VAL A 91 -13.71 -7.75 0.62
C VAL A 91 -12.93 -6.69 1.43
N ILE A 92 -11.76 -6.27 0.94
CA ILE A 92 -11.00 -5.19 1.56
C ILE A 92 -11.84 -3.91 1.58
N TRP A 93 -12.48 -3.55 0.46
CA TRP A 93 -13.34 -2.37 0.40
C TRP A 93 -14.48 -2.43 1.43
N GLU A 94 -15.19 -3.55 1.53
CA GLU A 94 -16.28 -3.75 2.50
C GLU A 94 -15.82 -3.55 3.96
N LYS A 95 -14.61 -4.03 4.30
CA LYS A 95 -14.02 -3.92 5.65
C LYS A 95 -13.93 -2.48 6.16
N TYR A 96 -13.72 -1.51 5.28
CA TYR A 96 -13.50 -0.11 5.66
C TYR A 96 -14.77 0.77 5.63
N GLN A 97 -15.93 0.22 5.28
CA GLN A 97 -17.14 1.04 5.12
C GLN A 97 -17.64 1.68 6.43
N ASN A 98 -17.33 1.06 7.58
CA ASN A 98 -17.67 1.56 8.91
C ASN A 98 -16.53 2.34 9.60
N VAL A 99 -15.42 2.61 8.90
CA VAL A 99 -14.30 3.40 9.44
C VAL A 99 -14.40 4.83 8.91
N ASN A 100 -14.18 5.84 9.75
CA ASN A 100 -14.15 7.22 9.27
C ASN A 100 -12.80 7.56 8.59
N LEU A 101 -12.77 8.64 7.81
CA LEU A 101 -11.58 9.02 7.05
C LEU A 101 -10.36 9.32 7.93
N GLU A 102 -10.55 9.99 9.07
CA GLU A 102 -9.45 10.38 9.96
C GLU A 102 -8.79 9.16 10.61
N ASP A 103 -9.59 8.18 11.03
CA ASP A 103 -9.08 6.90 11.52
C ASP A 103 -8.31 6.14 10.45
N VAL A 104 -8.78 6.14 9.20
CA VAL A 104 -8.06 5.51 8.09
C VAL A 104 -6.74 6.23 7.80
N LYS A 105 -6.70 7.56 7.83
CA LYS A 105 -5.44 8.33 7.68
C LYS A 105 -4.44 7.97 8.77
N LYS A 106 -4.88 7.94 10.04
CA LYS A 106 -4.02 7.54 11.16
C LYS A 106 -3.49 6.12 11.00
N LYS A 107 -4.37 5.16 10.66
CA LYS A 107 -4.00 3.77 10.43
C LYS A 107 -3.00 3.61 9.27
N LEU A 108 -3.21 4.34 8.17
CA LEU A 108 -2.28 4.33 7.05
C LEU A 108 -0.91 4.87 7.47
N ASN A 109 -0.87 5.98 8.22
CA ASN A 109 0.37 6.54 8.75
C ASN A 109 1.10 5.58 9.68
N ASP A 110 0.39 4.96 10.63
CA ASP A 110 0.97 4.01 11.58
C ASP A 110 1.57 2.80 10.82
N SER A 111 0.83 2.24 9.87
CA SER A 111 1.32 1.11 9.05
C SER A 111 2.42 1.48 8.05
N HIS A 112 2.45 2.72 7.55
CA HIS A 112 3.58 3.22 6.75
C HIS A 112 4.87 3.24 7.56
N ASN A 113 4.82 3.78 8.79
CA ASN A 113 5.97 3.83 9.70
C ASN A 113 6.47 2.42 10.07
N GLU A 114 5.56 1.48 10.25
CA GLU A 114 5.91 0.08 10.52
C GLU A 114 6.64 -0.56 9.33
N ILE A 115 6.11 -0.41 8.10
CA ILE A 115 6.79 -0.89 6.89
C ILE A 115 8.15 -0.22 6.71
N GLU A 116 8.26 1.09 6.93
CA GLU A 116 9.53 1.82 6.89
C GLU A 116 10.56 1.24 7.87
N ALA A 117 10.14 0.94 9.11
CA ALA A 117 11.00 0.32 10.11
C ALA A 117 11.51 -1.06 9.66
N LEU A 118 10.64 -1.87 9.04
CA LEU A 118 11.04 -3.16 8.46
C LEU A 118 12.08 -2.98 7.36
N ILE A 119 11.88 -2.06 6.41
CA ILE A 119 12.84 -1.79 5.34
C ILE A 119 14.18 -1.29 5.92
N LYS A 120 14.14 -0.41 6.93
CA LYS A 120 15.33 0.12 7.61
C LYS A 120 16.13 -0.97 8.33
N SER A 121 15.46 -2.01 8.84
CA SER A 121 16.08 -3.12 9.56
C SER A 121 16.91 -4.08 8.68
N HIS A 122 16.90 -3.91 7.35
CA HIS A 122 17.59 -4.80 6.42
C HIS A 122 18.73 -4.11 5.69
N THR A 123 19.70 -4.90 5.26
CA THR A 123 20.76 -4.49 4.32
C THR A 123 20.23 -4.42 2.89
N ASN A 124 21.04 -3.85 1.99
CA ASN A 124 20.70 -3.81 0.57
C ASN A 124 20.59 -5.23 -0.02
N ASP A 125 21.51 -6.12 0.32
CA ASP A 125 21.54 -7.48 -0.21
C ASP A 125 20.37 -8.32 0.30
N GLU A 126 19.95 -8.11 1.56
CA GLU A 126 18.74 -8.73 2.11
C GLU A 126 17.48 -8.32 1.35
N LEU A 127 17.40 -7.04 0.96
CA LEU A 127 16.25 -6.53 0.21
C LEU A 127 16.27 -6.91 -1.27
N PHE A 128 17.43 -6.94 -1.92
CA PHE A 128 17.51 -6.98 -3.38
C PHE A 128 18.10 -8.28 -3.97
N THR A 129 18.64 -9.18 -3.14
CA THR A 129 18.96 -10.54 -3.60
C THR A 129 17.68 -11.34 -3.86
N LYS A 130 17.52 -11.81 -5.09
CA LYS A 130 16.38 -12.67 -5.48
C LYS A 130 16.50 -14.04 -4.80
N LYS A 131 15.36 -14.62 -4.43
CA LYS A 131 15.27 -15.96 -3.83
C LYS A 131 16.05 -16.12 -2.51
N LEU A 132 16.47 -15.02 -1.88
CA LEU A 132 17.18 -15.08 -0.60
C LEU A 132 16.29 -15.69 0.49
N TYR A 133 15.02 -15.29 0.53
CA TYR A 133 14.03 -15.84 1.46
C TYR A 133 13.11 -16.82 0.72
N PRO A 134 12.92 -18.06 1.21
CA PRO A 134 12.09 -19.06 0.53
C PRO A 134 10.66 -18.59 0.25
N TRP A 135 10.09 -17.78 1.16
CA TRP A 135 8.72 -17.27 1.04
C TRP A 135 8.54 -16.21 -0.07
N THR A 136 9.63 -15.57 -0.53
CA THR A 136 9.57 -14.61 -1.66
C THR A 136 9.61 -15.30 -3.03
N LYS A 137 9.61 -16.64 -3.07
CA LYS A 137 9.60 -17.46 -4.29
C LYS A 137 10.74 -17.09 -5.24
N THR A 138 10.43 -16.51 -6.41
CA THR A 138 11.40 -16.16 -7.45
C THR A 138 11.93 -14.74 -7.35
N THR A 139 11.34 -13.91 -6.46
CA THR A 139 11.65 -12.48 -6.36
C THR A 139 12.45 -12.14 -5.10
N SER A 140 12.79 -10.87 -4.94
CA SER A 140 13.43 -10.31 -3.76
C SER A 140 12.40 -9.75 -2.76
N LEU A 141 12.78 -9.62 -1.50
CA LEU A 141 11.94 -9.00 -0.46
C LEU A 141 11.59 -7.54 -0.80
N GLY A 142 12.55 -6.78 -1.34
CA GLY A 142 12.36 -5.42 -1.81
C GLY A 142 11.26 -5.30 -2.85
N SER A 143 11.02 -6.32 -3.68
CA SER A 143 9.90 -6.31 -4.64
C SER A 143 8.52 -6.31 -3.97
N TYR A 144 8.39 -7.00 -2.84
CA TYR A 144 7.16 -6.98 -2.05
C TYR A 144 6.94 -5.60 -1.41
N PHE A 145 7.99 -5.03 -0.80
CA PHE A 145 7.92 -3.68 -0.23
C PHE A 145 7.62 -2.61 -1.29
N ILE A 146 8.25 -2.66 -2.48
CA ILE A 146 7.92 -1.76 -3.60
C ILE A 146 6.44 -1.85 -3.97
N SER A 147 5.90 -3.07 -3.99
CA SER A 147 4.50 -3.35 -4.37
C SER A 147 3.51 -2.86 -3.32
N SER A 148 3.89 -2.81 -2.04
CA SER A 148 3.04 -2.29 -0.96
C SER A 148 3.26 -0.82 -0.61
N THR A 149 4.36 -0.19 -1.08
CA THR A 149 4.68 1.22 -0.77
C THR A 149 4.79 2.09 -2.02
N SER A 150 6.00 2.39 -2.48
CA SER A 150 6.31 3.37 -3.53
C SER A 150 5.40 3.26 -4.75
N SER A 151 5.17 2.05 -5.27
CA SER A 151 4.30 1.86 -6.44
C SER A 151 2.80 1.95 -6.10
N HIS A 152 2.41 1.52 -4.91
CA HIS A 152 1.02 1.57 -4.47
C HIS A 152 0.58 3.00 -4.15
N TYR A 153 1.45 3.79 -3.52
CA TYR A 153 1.22 5.22 -3.30
C TYR A 153 1.13 6.00 -4.62
N ASP A 154 1.93 5.67 -5.64
CA ASP A 154 1.82 6.30 -6.96
C ASP A 154 0.47 5.99 -7.64
N TRP A 155 -0.03 4.74 -7.50
CA TRP A 155 -1.37 4.37 -7.93
C TRP A 155 -2.46 5.18 -7.20
N ALA A 156 -2.38 5.24 -5.87
CA ALA A 156 -3.36 5.96 -5.05
C ALA A 156 -3.36 7.46 -5.36
N TYR A 157 -2.18 8.06 -5.48
CA TYR A 157 -2.00 9.45 -5.88
C TYR A 157 -2.66 9.73 -7.23
N LYS A 158 -2.43 8.89 -8.24
CA LYS A 158 -3.04 9.09 -9.58
C LYS A 158 -4.56 9.01 -9.53
N LYS A 159 -5.11 8.10 -8.74
CA LYS A 159 -6.57 7.96 -8.55
C LYS A 159 -7.16 9.21 -7.89
N ILE A 160 -6.59 9.66 -6.77
CA ILE A 160 -7.07 10.85 -6.06
C ILE A 160 -6.83 12.11 -6.89
N GLN A 161 -5.72 12.20 -7.62
CA GLN A 161 -5.43 13.33 -8.50
C GLN A 161 -6.47 13.43 -9.64
N LYS A 162 -6.96 12.30 -10.17
CA LYS A 162 -8.07 12.29 -11.14
C LYS A 162 -9.32 12.92 -10.53
N PHE A 163 -9.65 12.58 -9.29
CA PHE A 163 -10.75 13.18 -8.55
C PHE A 163 -10.53 14.69 -8.31
N THR A 164 -9.36 15.10 -7.81
CA THR A 164 -9.04 16.52 -7.61
C THR A 164 -9.17 17.36 -8.89
N LYS A 165 -8.84 16.78 -10.05
CA LYS A 165 -9.02 17.46 -11.34
C LYS A 165 -10.47 17.62 -11.76
N SER A 166 -11.37 16.77 -11.27
CA SER A 166 -12.83 16.86 -11.53
C SER A 166 -13.57 17.82 -10.60
N LEU A 167 -12.90 18.36 -9.57
CA LEU A 167 -13.46 19.39 -8.68
C LEU A 167 -13.30 20.80 -9.24
N LYS A 168 -12.49 20.97 -10.28
CA LYS A 168 -12.26 22.23 -11.00
C LYS A 168 -13.24 22.36 -12.16
#